data_AF-A0A519MUA5-F1
#
_entry.id   AF-A0A519MUA5-F1
#
_cell.length_a   1.000
_cell.length_b   1.000
_cell.length_c   1.000
_cell.angle_alpha   90.00
_cell.angle_beta   90.00
_cell.angle_gamma   90.00
#
_symmetry.space_group_name_H-M   'P 1'
#
loop_
_entity.id
_entity.type
_entity.pdbx_description
1 polymer ?
#
loop_
_entity_poly.entity_id
_entity_poly.type
_entity_poly.pdbx_seq_one_letter_code
_entity_poly.pdbx_strand_id
1 'polypeptide(L)'
;MYPKWKFHLILLLILSSGFTVVTVLKTTSEYPPDESGVLIGTLAVAIVFFFLPRGLKLRHAIFTYAAFILLGINLGVNSYVQFRQFRISNRNKTFAYYESLSCNEIEAAFSKDSASANLKYFRIGNYATPKQSKQFDDLNIEVYFRGDMLSGCLETYNEKIEEYVMKKHHLKLPK
;
A
#
# COMPACT_ATOMS: atom_id res chain seq x y z
N MET A 1 -20.52 -30.43 -9.77
CA MET A 1 -19.87 -29.16 -10.15
C MET A 1 -20.43 -28.75 -11.50
N TYR A 2 -21.16 -27.64 -11.59
CA TYR A 2 -21.72 -27.19 -12.86
C TYR A 2 -20.57 -26.88 -13.84
N PRO A 3 -20.57 -27.45 -15.06
CA PRO A 3 -19.45 -27.32 -16.00
C PRO A 3 -19.11 -25.86 -16.33
N LYS A 4 -20.11 -24.96 -16.32
CA LYS A 4 -19.94 -23.52 -16.56
C LYS A 4 -19.09 -22.81 -15.48
N TRP A 5 -19.21 -23.22 -14.22
CA TRP A 5 -18.52 -22.59 -13.09
C TRP A 5 -17.12 -23.15 -12.83
N LYS A 6 -16.83 -24.34 -13.36
CA LYS A 6 -15.54 -25.00 -13.18
C LYS A 6 -14.39 -24.19 -13.74
N PHE A 7 -14.57 -23.62 -14.93
CA PHE A 7 -13.55 -22.78 -15.56
C PHE A 7 -13.24 -21.53 -14.70
N HIS A 8 -14.27 -20.85 -14.22
CA HIS A 8 -14.15 -19.64 -13.41
C HIS A 8 -13.45 -19.89 -12.07
N LEU A 9 -13.76 -21.01 -11.40
CA LEU A 9 -13.09 -21.40 -10.16
C LEU A 9 -11.62 -21.77 -10.38
N ILE A 10 -11.29 -22.43 -11.48
CA ILE A 10 -9.90 -22.73 -11.84
C ILE A 10 -9.13 -21.44 -12.09
N LEU A 11 -9.70 -20.51 -12.86
CA LEU A 11 -9.09 -19.23 -13.14
C LEU A 11 -8.84 -18.44 -11.85
N LEU A 12 -9.83 -18.36 -10.95
CA LEU A 12 -9.69 -17.70 -9.65
C LEU A 12 -8.63 -18.35 -8.77
N LEU A 13 -8.56 -19.69 -8.75
CA LEU A 13 -7.53 -20.40 -7.99
C LEU A 13 -6.13 -20.10 -8.53
N ILE A 14 -5.94 -20.12 -9.86
CA ILE A 14 -4.65 -19.79 -10.49
C ILE A 14 -4.26 -18.36 -10.14
N LEU A 15 -5.16 -17.39 -10.31
CA LEU A 15 -4.90 -15.98 -9.98
C LEU A 15 -4.59 -15.80 -8.48
N SER A 16 -5.41 -16.36 -7.59
CA SER A 16 -5.22 -16.30 -6.14
C SER A 16 -3.88 -16.92 -5.71
N SER A 17 -3.51 -18.06 -6.29
CA SER A 17 -2.22 -18.71 -6.01
C SER A 17 -1.04 -17.86 -6.48
N GLY A 18 -1.09 -17.33 -7.71
CA GLY A 18 -0.06 -16.45 -8.25
C GLY A 18 0.13 -15.18 -7.43
N PHE A 19 -0.98 -14.52 -7.06
CA PHE A 19 -0.96 -13.36 -6.19
C PHE A 19 -0.37 -13.68 -4.81
N THR A 20 -0.78 -14.80 -4.21
CA THR A 20 -0.28 -15.22 -2.90
C THR A 20 1.22 -15.49 -2.93
N VAL A 21 1.73 -16.17 -3.97
CA VAL A 21 3.18 -16.42 -4.13
C VAL A 21 3.93 -15.10 -4.26
N VAL A 22 3.48 -14.18 -5.12
CA VAL A 22 4.11 -12.86 -5.28
C VAL A 22 4.10 -12.07 -3.98
N THR A 23 2.96 -12.07 -3.28
CA THR A 23 2.82 -11.36 -2.01
C THR A 23 3.81 -11.93 -1.00
N VAL A 24 3.80 -13.26 -0.76
CA VAL A 24 4.69 -13.93 0.19
C VAL A 24 6.15 -13.64 -0.12
N LEU A 25 6.59 -13.80 -1.37
CA LEU A 25 7.98 -13.55 -1.77
C LEU A 25 8.42 -12.11 -1.45
N LYS A 26 7.52 -11.13 -1.62
CA LYS A 26 7.80 -9.72 -1.30
C LYS A 26 7.68 -9.39 0.18
N THR A 27 6.74 -9.99 0.92
CA THR A 27 6.62 -9.73 2.36
C THR A 27 7.79 -10.33 3.12
N THR A 28 8.24 -11.55 2.77
CA THR A 28 9.35 -12.21 3.47
C THR A 28 10.70 -11.49 3.34
N SER A 29 10.86 -10.61 2.34
CA SER A 29 12.09 -9.82 2.18
C SER A 29 12.08 -8.49 2.94
N GLU A 30 10.91 -7.94 3.31
CA GLU A 30 10.81 -6.54 3.75
C GLU A 30 9.97 -6.32 5.03
N TYR A 31 9.14 -7.27 5.50
CA TYR A 31 8.17 -7.04 6.60
C TYR A 31 7.97 -8.26 7.52
N PRO A 32 7.53 -8.06 8.78
CA PRO A 32 7.28 -9.15 9.72
C PRO A 32 6.17 -10.09 9.21
N PRO A 33 6.26 -11.40 9.54
CA PRO A 33 5.50 -12.48 8.90
C PRO A 33 3.98 -12.51 9.19
N ASP A 34 3.46 -11.65 10.07
CA ASP A 34 2.11 -11.79 10.65
C ASP A 34 0.96 -11.72 9.62
N GLU A 35 1.11 -10.98 8.52
CA GLU A 35 0.07 -10.88 7.48
C GLU A 35 0.10 -12.04 6.46
N SER A 36 1.22 -12.77 6.36
CA SER A 36 1.40 -13.84 5.37
C SER A 36 0.69 -15.14 5.75
N GLY A 37 0.53 -15.42 7.06
CA GLY A 37 -0.09 -16.65 7.56
C GLY A 37 -1.56 -16.79 7.17
N VAL A 38 -2.32 -15.69 7.17
CA VAL A 38 -3.73 -15.68 6.77
C VAL A 38 -3.89 -15.96 5.26
N LEU A 39 -2.99 -15.44 4.43
CA LEU A 39 -2.99 -15.66 2.99
C LEU A 39 -2.67 -17.12 2.64
N ILE A 40 -1.65 -17.69 3.28
CA ILE A 40 -1.24 -19.08 3.09
C ILE A 40 -2.34 -20.03 3.59
N GLY A 41 -2.92 -19.75 4.77
CA GLY A 41 -4.01 -20.55 5.34
C GLY A 41 -5.26 -20.57 4.47
N THR A 42 -5.69 -19.41 3.96
CA THR A 42 -6.87 -19.33 3.07
C THR A 42 -6.62 -20.00 1.72
N LEU A 43 -5.41 -19.92 1.16
CA LEU A 43 -5.04 -20.63 -0.07
C LEU A 43 -5.01 -22.16 0.14
N ALA A 44 -4.42 -22.63 1.24
CA ALA A 44 -4.37 -24.06 1.57
C ALA A 44 -5.79 -24.66 1.70
N VAL A 45 -6.70 -23.95 2.39
CA VAL A 45 -8.10 -24.34 2.49
C VAL A 45 -8.77 -24.38 1.11
N ALA A 46 -8.55 -23.37 0.26
CA ALA A 46 -9.09 -23.35 -1.10
C ALA A 46 -8.58 -24.51 -1.97
N ILE A 47 -7.30 -24.88 -1.85
CA ILE A 47 -6.70 -26.03 -2.55
C ILE A 47 -7.35 -27.34 -2.08
N VAL A 48 -7.51 -27.55 -0.77
CA VAL A 48 -8.19 -28.75 -0.22
C VAL A 48 -9.62 -28.85 -0.76
N PHE A 49 -10.37 -27.74 -0.77
CA PHE A 49 -11.69 -27.68 -1.40
C PHE A 49 -11.65 -27.98 -2.90
N PHE A 50 -10.60 -27.58 -3.61
CA PHE A 50 -10.44 -27.85 -5.02
C PHE A 50 -10.13 -29.33 -5.34
N PHE A 51 -9.48 -30.08 -4.44
CA PHE A 51 -9.16 -31.51 -4.62
C PHE A 51 -10.15 -32.49 -3.97
N LEU A 52 -11.12 -32.00 -3.19
CA LEU A 52 -12.18 -32.84 -2.60
C LEU A 52 -12.87 -33.77 -3.64
N PRO A 53 -13.16 -35.05 -3.29
CA PRO A 53 -13.78 -36.01 -4.21
C PRO A 53 -15.08 -35.51 -4.84
N ARG A 54 -15.30 -35.86 -6.12
CA ARG A 54 -16.47 -35.39 -6.89
C ARG A 54 -17.80 -35.74 -6.20
N GLY A 55 -17.89 -36.88 -5.51
CA GLY A 55 -19.10 -37.31 -4.78
C GLY A 55 -19.53 -36.36 -3.66
N LEU A 56 -18.58 -35.76 -2.93
CA LEU A 56 -18.86 -34.78 -1.87
C LEU A 56 -19.22 -33.40 -2.45
N LYS A 57 -18.62 -33.02 -3.59
CA LYS A 57 -18.86 -31.74 -4.28
C LYS A 57 -20.19 -31.66 -5.04
N LEU A 58 -20.67 -32.79 -5.55
CA LEU A 58 -21.90 -32.83 -6.36
C LEU A 58 -23.16 -32.69 -5.52
N ARG A 59 -23.12 -33.06 -4.23
CA ARG A 59 -24.30 -33.07 -3.36
C ARG A 59 -24.68 -31.70 -2.78
N HIS A 60 -23.74 -30.76 -2.70
CA HIS A 60 -24.00 -29.46 -2.08
C HIS A 60 -23.41 -28.31 -2.89
N ALA A 61 -24.27 -27.58 -3.60
CA ALA A 61 -23.92 -26.31 -4.27
C ALA A 61 -23.24 -25.32 -3.31
N ILE A 62 -23.58 -25.41 -2.02
CA ILE A 62 -23.00 -24.65 -0.90
C ILE A 62 -21.46 -24.70 -0.93
N PHE A 63 -20.83 -25.85 -1.17
CA PHE A 63 -19.37 -25.94 -1.22
C PHE A 63 -18.75 -25.17 -2.40
N THR A 64 -19.48 -25.11 -3.52
CA THR A 64 -19.01 -24.37 -4.70
C THR A 64 -19.08 -22.86 -4.45
N TYR A 65 -20.17 -22.38 -3.83
CA TYR A 65 -20.31 -20.98 -3.42
C TYR A 65 -19.30 -20.60 -2.33
N ALA A 66 -19.11 -21.45 -1.33
CA ALA A 66 -18.12 -21.23 -0.27
C ALA A 66 -16.70 -21.11 -0.84
N ALA A 67 -16.30 -21.99 -1.76
CA ALA A 67 -15.00 -21.90 -2.42
C ALA A 67 -14.85 -20.60 -3.23
N PHE A 68 -15.91 -20.15 -3.92
CA PHE A 68 -15.88 -18.90 -4.66
C PHE A 68 -15.71 -17.69 -3.74
N ILE A 69 -16.44 -17.66 -2.63
CA ILE A 69 -16.34 -16.59 -1.61
C ILE A 69 -14.94 -16.57 -1.00
N LEU A 70 -14.39 -17.73 -0.61
CA LEU A 70 -13.05 -17.82 -0.04
C LEU A 70 -11.96 -17.34 -1.01
N LEU A 71 -12.05 -17.73 -2.29
CA LEU A 71 -11.13 -17.24 -3.32
C LEU A 71 -11.27 -15.73 -3.55
N GLY A 72 -12.50 -15.20 -3.53
CA GLY A 72 -12.75 -13.77 -3.64
C GLY A 72 -12.17 -12.98 -2.47
N ILE A 73 -12.36 -13.46 -1.23
CA ILE A 73 -11.76 -12.85 -0.03
C ILE A 73 -10.24 -12.90 -0.11
N ASN A 74 -9.66 -14.05 -0.46
CA ASN A 74 -8.21 -14.19 -0.59
C ASN A 74 -7.63 -13.22 -1.63
N LEU A 75 -8.27 -13.07 -2.79
CA LEU A 75 -7.87 -12.09 -3.80
C LEU A 75 -8.00 -10.65 -3.31
N GLY A 76 -9.08 -10.31 -2.60
CA GLY A 76 -9.28 -9.00 -2.02
C GLY A 76 -8.19 -8.63 -1.01
N VAL A 77 -7.87 -9.55 -0.09
CA VAL A 77 -6.80 -9.36 0.89
C VAL A 77 -5.44 -9.25 0.21
N ASN A 78 -5.12 -10.13 -0.75
CA ASN A 78 -3.87 -10.05 -1.52
C ASN A 78 -3.73 -8.71 -2.24
N SER A 79 -4.80 -8.24 -2.89
CA SER A 79 -4.81 -6.96 -3.59
C SER A 79 -4.57 -5.79 -2.64
N TYR A 80 -5.21 -5.81 -1.46
CA TYR A 80 -5.01 -4.81 -0.42
C TYR A 80 -3.55 -4.77 0.08
N VAL A 81 -2.97 -5.95 0.38
CA VAL A 81 -1.57 -6.06 0.85
C VAL A 81 -0.61 -5.54 -0.24
N GLN A 82 -0.78 -5.95 -1.49
CA GLN A 82 0.06 -5.47 -2.58
C GLN A 82 -0.09 -3.96 -2.82
N PHE A 83 -1.31 -3.42 -2.72
CA PHE A 83 -1.52 -1.98 -2.84
C PHE A 83 -0.82 -1.22 -1.70
N ARG A 84 -0.89 -1.73 -0.48
CA ARG A 84 -0.17 -1.16 0.67
C ARG A 84 1.34 -1.20 0.46
N GLN A 85 1.89 -2.34 0.03
CA GLN A 85 3.31 -2.48 -0.29
C GLN A 85 3.74 -1.51 -1.40
N PHE A 86 2.94 -1.38 -2.46
CA PHE A 86 3.20 -0.43 -3.53
C PHE A 86 3.26 1.01 -2.99
N ARG A 87 2.31 1.41 -2.13
CA ARG A 87 2.32 2.74 -1.50
C ARG A 87 3.57 2.96 -0.65
N ILE A 88 3.99 1.98 0.13
CA ILE A 88 5.20 2.11 0.96
C ILE A 88 6.45 2.17 0.09
N SER A 89 6.58 1.29 -0.90
CA SER A 89 7.69 1.31 -1.86
C SER A 89 7.79 2.64 -2.59
N ASN A 90 6.65 3.18 -3.05
CA ASN A 90 6.63 4.49 -3.70
C ASN A 90 7.06 5.60 -2.73
N ARG A 91 6.59 5.58 -1.48
CA ARG A 91 7.02 6.53 -0.45
C ARG A 91 8.51 6.47 -0.19
N ASN A 92 9.07 5.26 -0.04
CA ASN A 92 10.49 5.06 0.17
C ASN A 92 11.33 5.54 -1.02
N LYS A 93 10.86 5.33 -2.26
CA LYS A 93 11.51 5.84 -3.47
C LYS A 93 11.51 7.36 -3.52
N THR A 94 10.38 8.00 -3.23
CA THR A 94 10.32 9.46 -3.17
C THR A 94 11.27 9.97 -2.09
N PHE A 95 11.23 9.36 -0.91
CA PHE A 95 12.11 9.76 0.18
C PHE A 95 13.58 9.64 -0.22
N ALA A 96 14.01 8.50 -0.74
CA ALA A 96 15.38 8.26 -1.18
C ALA A 96 15.82 9.24 -2.28
N TYR A 97 14.92 9.57 -3.22
CA TYR A 97 15.19 10.58 -4.25
C TYR A 97 15.50 11.94 -3.62
N TYR A 98 14.63 12.48 -2.76
CA TYR A 98 14.88 13.78 -2.14
C TYR A 98 16.06 13.76 -1.17
N GLU A 99 16.28 12.65 -0.47
CA GLU A 99 17.43 12.48 0.44
C GLU A 99 18.77 12.49 -0.31
N SER A 100 18.78 12.01 -1.56
CA SER A 100 19.98 12.04 -2.42
C SER A 100 20.31 13.40 -3.02
N LEU A 101 19.39 14.37 -2.95
CA LEU A 101 19.59 15.70 -3.52
C LEU A 101 20.48 16.54 -2.60
N SER A 102 21.37 17.33 -3.20
CA SER A 102 22.05 18.42 -2.49
C SER A 102 21.06 19.52 -2.11
N CYS A 103 21.41 20.35 -1.13
CA CYS A 103 20.54 21.44 -0.67
C CYS A 103 20.15 22.41 -1.81
N ASN A 104 21.07 22.70 -2.74
CA ASN A 104 20.79 23.54 -3.92
C ASN A 104 19.76 22.88 -4.86
N GLU A 105 19.87 21.56 -5.06
CA GLU A 105 18.92 20.81 -5.88
C GLU A 105 17.55 20.70 -5.20
N ILE A 106 17.51 20.63 -3.88
CA ILE A 106 16.28 20.69 -3.09
C ILE A 106 15.56 22.02 -3.27
N GLU A 107 16.27 23.15 -3.34
CA GLU A 107 15.63 24.43 -3.62
C GLU A 107 14.98 24.46 -5.00
N ALA A 108 15.68 23.94 -6.02
CA ALA A 108 15.13 23.82 -7.36
C ALA A 108 13.92 22.86 -7.40
N ALA A 109 13.98 21.76 -6.65
CA ALA A 109 12.85 20.85 -6.49
C ALA A 109 11.64 21.56 -5.86
N PHE A 110 11.85 22.39 -4.83
CA PHE A 110 10.78 23.16 -4.20
C PHE A 110 10.14 24.15 -5.19
N SER A 111 10.94 24.88 -5.98
CA SER A 111 10.41 25.79 -7.01
C SER A 111 9.55 25.06 -8.04
N LYS A 112 9.96 23.86 -8.46
CA LYS A 112 9.18 23.01 -9.38
C LYS A 112 7.89 22.48 -8.74
N ASP A 113 7.98 21.99 -7.52
CA ASP A 113 6.84 21.40 -6.80
C ASP A 113 5.78 22.46 -6.44
N SER A 114 6.22 23.65 -6.02
CA SER A 114 5.31 24.77 -5.73
C SER A 114 4.61 25.31 -6.98
N ALA A 115 5.30 25.37 -8.13
CA ALA A 115 4.70 25.76 -9.40
C ALA A 115 3.66 24.74 -9.92
N SER A 116 3.87 23.45 -9.63
CA SER A 116 2.95 22.37 -10.02
C SER A 116 1.90 22.01 -8.96
N ALA A 117 1.86 22.73 -7.85
CA ALA A 117 0.99 22.47 -6.69
C ALA A 117 1.13 21.05 -6.10
N ASN A 118 2.30 20.41 -6.25
CA ASN A 118 2.59 19.06 -5.77
C ASN A 118 3.63 19.08 -4.63
N LEU A 119 3.29 19.79 -3.56
CA LEU A 119 4.15 19.96 -2.39
C LEU A 119 4.24 18.68 -1.57
N LYS A 120 5.40 18.44 -0.95
CA LYS A 120 5.67 17.21 -0.19
C LYS A 120 6.17 17.56 1.20
N TYR A 121 5.63 17.00 2.27
CA TYR A 121 6.14 17.31 3.61
C TYR A 121 6.80 16.06 4.20
N PHE A 122 8.06 16.17 4.62
CA PHE A 122 8.81 15.04 5.16
C PHE A 122 8.80 15.08 6.69
N ARG A 123 8.40 14.00 7.35
CA ARG A 123 8.24 14.00 8.81
C ARG A 123 8.85 12.76 9.45
N ILE A 124 9.42 12.98 10.63
CA ILE A 124 9.93 11.91 11.50
C ILE A 124 8.77 11.36 12.34
N GLY A 125 8.73 10.04 12.51
CA GLY A 125 7.74 9.35 13.32
C GLY A 125 6.63 8.72 12.48
N ASN A 126 5.72 8.02 13.14
CA ASN A 126 4.93 7.01 12.44
C ASN A 126 3.54 7.45 11.96
N TYR A 127 2.93 8.53 12.46
CA TYR A 127 1.57 8.93 12.03
C TYR A 127 1.28 10.41 12.27
N ALA A 128 0.53 11.04 11.36
CA ALA A 128 -0.19 12.28 11.62
C ALA A 128 -1.54 11.99 12.29
N THR A 129 -1.98 12.86 13.20
CA THR A 129 -3.36 12.79 13.71
C THR A 129 -4.36 13.05 12.57
N PRO A 130 -5.62 12.57 12.66
CA PRO A 130 -6.62 12.82 11.60
C PRO A 130 -6.79 14.30 11.26
N LYS A 131 -6.69 15.17 12.27
CA LYS A 131 -6.75 16.63 12.10
C LYS A 131 -5.56 17.17 11.30
N GLN A 132 -4.36 16.66 11.57
CA GLN A 132 -3.15 17.03 10.83
C GLN A 132 -3.22 16.54 9.38
N SER A 133 -3.61 15.28 9.16
CA SER A 133 -3.77 14.73 7.80
C SER A 133 -4.71 15.58 6.96
N LYS A 134 -5.87 15.93 7.52
CA LYS A 134 -6.86 16.77 6.83
C LYS A 134 -6.28 18.13 6.44
N GLN A 135 -5.49 18.77 7.31
CA GLN A 135 -4.89 20.07 7.00
C GLN A 135 -3.89 19.98 5.85
N PHE A 136 -3.09 18.91 5.76
CA PHE A 136 -2.20 18.69 4.63
C PHE A 136 -2.97 18.38 3.34
N ASP A 137 -4.02 17.57 3.42
CA ASP A 137 -4.88 17.24 2.28
C ASP A 137 -5.58 18.48 1.71
N ASP A 138 -6.13 19.35 2.58
CA ASP A 138 -6.79 20.62 2.20
C ASP A 138 -5.81 21.59 1.49
N LEU A 139 -4.51 21.46 1.76
CA LEU A 139 -3.43 22.25 1.14
C LEU A 139 -2.77 21.55 -0.06
N ASN A 140 -3.25 20.36 -0.44
CA ASN A 140 -2.65 19.49 -1.46
C ASN A 140 -1.16 19.21 -1.20
N ILE A 141 -0.81 18.97 0.07
CA ILE A 141 0.55 18.63 0.50
C ILE A 141 0.59 17.14 0.81
N GLU A 142 1.43 16.39 0.10
CA GLU A 142 1.60 14.97 0.35
C GLU A 142 2.62 14.73 1.47
N VAL A 143 2.21 14.02 2.54
CA VAL A 143 3.09 13.78 3.69
C VAL A 143 3.79 12.42 3.60
N TYR A 144 5.11 12.46 3.77
CA TYR A 144 6.02 11.32 3.79
C TYR A 144 6.58 11.14 5.20
N PHE A 145 6.49 9.92 5.74
CA PHE A 145 6.91 9.58 7.10
C PHE A 145 8.03 8.57 7.08
N ARG A 146 9.00 8.72 7.99
CA ARG A 146 9.98 7.67 8.28
C ARG A 146 10.38 7.68 9.76
N GLY A 147 10.91 6.55 10.23
CA GLY A 147 11.21 6.33 11.65
C GLY A 147 12.54 6.94 12.14
N ASP A 148 13.38 7.47 11.25
CA ASP A 148 14.71 8.00 11.56
C ASP A 148 14.81 9.51 11.28
N MET A 149 16.00 10.09 11.46
CA MET A 149 16.25 11.53 11.29
C MET A 149 16.14 11.97 9.82
N LEU A 150 15.63 13.18 9.61
CA LEU A 150 15.67 13.86 8.32
C LEU A 150 17.09 14.36 8.04
N SER A 151 17.50 14.34 6.77
CA SER A 151 18.71 15.05 6.37
C SER A 151 18.48 16.56 6.46
N GLY A 152 19.54 17.33 6.76
CA GLY A 152 19.42 18.80 6.90
C GLY A 152 18.85 19.49 5.66
N CYS A 153 19.09 18.97 4.45
CA CYS A 153 18.49 19.52 3.24
C CYS A 153 16.97 19.26 3.18
N LEU A 154 16.47 18.11 3.65
CA LEU A 154 15.03 17.83 3.73
C LEU A 154 14.35 18.75 4.76
N GLU A 155 15.04 19.08 5.85
CA GLU A 155 14.56 20.09 6.80
C GLU A 155 14.42 21.46 6.12
N THR A 156 15.43 21.89 5.35
CA THR A 156 15.35 23.14 4.55
C THR A 156 14.18 23.13 3.57
N TYR A 157 13.86 21.98 2.96
CA TYR A 157 12.70 21.85 2.08
C TYR A 157 11.38 22.09 2.85
N ASN A 158 11.23 21.47 4.01
CA ASN A 158 10.05 21.64 4.85
C ASN A 158 9.90 23.09 5.32
N GLU A 159 11.00 23.77 5.69
CA GLU A 159 10.99 25.19 6.06
C GLU A 159 10.44 26.05 4.92
N LYS A 160 10.88 25.82 3.68
CA LYS A 160 10.35 26.53 2.50
C LYS A 160 8.86 26.28 2.28
N ILE A 161 8.39 25.06 2.56
CA ILE A 161 6.95 24.76 2.51
C ILE A 161 6.20 25.51 3.59
N GLU A 162 6.70 25.53 4.83
CA GLU A 162 6.08 26.27 5.94
C GLU A 162 5.99 27.76 5.62
N GLU A 163 7.04 28.36 5.09
CA GLU A 163 7.05 29.75 4.63
C GLU A 163 6.02 29.99 3.51
N TYR A 164 5.95 29.11 2.52
CA TYR A 164 5.00 29.22 1.42
C TYR A 164 3.55 29.11 1.90
N VAL A 165 3.25 28.14 2.77
CA VAL A 165 1.91 27.97 3.34
C VAL A 165 1.54 29.16 4.21
N MET A 166 2.45 29.66 5.03
CA MET A 166 2.21 30.85 5.84
C MET A 166 1.97 32.09 4.98
N LYS A 167 2.72 32.25 3.88
CA LYS A 167 2.59 33.40 2.97
C LYS A 167 1.30 33.35 2.15
N LYS A 168 0.92 32.17 1.65
CA LYS A 168 -0.23 32.00 0.73
C LYS A 168 -1.55 31.74 1.44
N HIS A 169 -1.51 31.06 2.58
CA HIS A 169 -2.70 30.59 3.30
C HIS A 169 -2.80 31.14 4.72
N HIS A 170 -1.78 31.86 5.23
CA HIS A 170 -1.75 32.41 6.60
C HIS A 170 -1.95 31.34 7.70
N LEU A 171 -1.48 30.12 7.44
CA LEU A 171 -1.57 28.97 8.33
C LEU A 171 -0.19 28.47 8.71
N LYS A 172 -0.06 27.95 9.94
CA LYS A 172 1.10 27.18 10.37
C LYS A 172 0.84 25.69 10.17
N LEU A 173 1.80 24.99 9.59
CA LEU A 173 1.73 23.54 9.47
C LEU A 173 1.95 22.87 10.84
N PRO A 174 1.30 21.73 11.09
CA PRO A 174 1.49 21.00 12.32
C PRO A 174 2.83 20.23 12.30
N LYS A 175 3.62 20.41 13.36
CA LYS A 175 4.86 19.67 13.60
C LYS A 175 4.60 18.24 14.03
#